data_AF-A0A7L4REF2-F1
#
_entry.id   AF-A0A7L4REF2-F1
#
_cell.length_a   1.000
_cell.length_b   1.000
_cell.length_c   1.000
_cell.angle_alpha   90.00
_cell.angle_beta   90.00
_cell.angle_gamma   90.00
#
_symmetry.space_group_name_H-M   'P 1'
#
loop_
_entity.id
_entity.type
_entity.pdbx_description
1 polymer ?
#
loop_
_entity_poly.entity_id
_entity_poly.type
_entity_poly.pdbx_seq_one_letter_code
_entity_poly.pdbx_strand_id
1 'polypeptide(L)'
;MDKKLIVGIVVLVIVIAAAVIVFSPIFETYSDRPDPQQAIWLSVREQAGLRGAMTPQKINVPTDDYFVRKDSILRDSTVLPTEMQFICAQDAEEAGLCGPETMTENSIAFKARQYYFVVCGNPEATGVKYQVAFGLTAATADAACTLR
;
A
#
# COMPACT_ATOMS: atom_id res chain seq x y z
N MET A 1 -38.91 -20.58 -30.14
CA MET A 1 -37.83 -19.57 -30.06
C MET A 1 -36.91 -19.79 -31.24
N ASP A 2 -36.95 -18.86 -32.20
CA ASP A 2 -36.14 -18.92 -33.42
C ASP A 2 -34.66 -18.93 -33.09
N LYS A 3 -33.93 -19.91 -33.64
CA LYS A 3 -32.47 -20.05 -33.47
C LYS A 3 -31.70 -18.77 -33.84
N LYS A 4 -32.28 -17.92 -34.69
CA LYS A 4 -31.75 -16.61 -35.09
C LYS A 4 -31.74 -15.58 -33.93
N LEU A 5 -32.68 -15.68 -32.98
CA LEU A 5 -32.78 -14.76 -31.85
C LEU A 5 -31.68 -15.03 -30.80
N ILE A 6 -31.37 -16.30 -30.56
CA ILE A 6 -30.36 -16.72 -29.57
C ILE A 6 -28.95 -16.35 -30.04
N VAL A 7 -28.65 -16.52 -31.33
CA VAL A 7 -27.35 -16.14 -31.90
C VAL A 7 -27.15 -14.61 -31.86
N GLY A 8 -28.21 -13.84 -32.12
CA GLY A 8 -28.14 -12.37 -32.03
C GLY A 8 -27.80 -11.86 -30.63
N ILE A 9 -28.37 -12.47 -29.58
CA ILE A 9 -28.10 -12.09 -28.19
C ILE A 9 -26.67 -12.48 -27.77
N VAL A 10 -26.21 -13.68 -28.15
CA VAL A 10 -24.84 -14.12 -27.82
C VAL A 10 -23.78 -13.22 -28.48
N VAL A 11 -23.99 -12.85 -29.75
CA VAL A 11 -23.06 -11.93 -30.45
C VAL A 11 -23.10 -10.54 -29.82
N LEU A 12 -24.28 -10.02 -29.44
CA LEU A 12 -24.39 -8.71 -28.80
C LEU A 12 -23.68 -8.67 -27.43
N VAL A 13 -23.78 -9.74 -26.63
CA VAL A 13 -23.09 -9.84 -25.33
C VAL A 13 -21.57 -9.91 -25.50
N ILE A 14 -21.07 -10.60 -26.52
CA ILE A 14 -19.62 -10.68 -26.81
C ILE A 14 -19.08 -9.32 -27.29
N VAL A 15 -19.85 -8.57 -28.08
CA VAL A 15 -19.44 -7.23 -28.55
C VAL A 15 -19.46 -6.21 -27.41
N ILE A 16 -20.40 -6.29 -26.46
CA ILE A 16 -20.40 -5.43 -25.27
C ILE A 16 -19.24 -5.80 -24.33
N ALA A 17 -18.97 -7.09 -24.11
CA ALA A 17 -17.81 -7.53 -23.31
C ALA A 17 -16.48 -7.10 -23.95
N ALA A 18 -16.37 -7.15 -25.28
CA ALA A 18 -15.20 -6.64 -26.01
C ALA A 18 -15.11 -5.11 -25.95
N ALA A 19 -16.22 -4.38 -25.98
CA ALA A 19 -16.21 -2.92 -25.84
C ALA A 19 -15.78 -2.47 -24.43
N VAL A 20 -16.13 -3.20 -23.37
CA VAL A 20 -15.61 -2.93 -22.01
C VAL A 20 -14.09 -3.17 -21.94
N ILE A 21 -13.55 -4.12 -22.72
CA ILE A 21 -12.11 -4.39 -22.79
C ILE A 21 -11.37 -3.37 -23.68
N VAL A 22 -12.04 -2.81 -24.70
CA VAL A 22 -11.44 -1.84 -25.65
C VAL A 22 -11.66 -0.37 -25.25
N PHE A 23 -12.53 -0.08 -24.27
CA PHE A 23 -12.58 1.23 -23.59
C PHE A 23 -11.59 1.34 -22.42
N SER A 24 -10.58 0.48 -22.37
CA SER A 24 -9.43 0.56 -21.46
C SER A 24 -8.10 0.85 -22.19
N PRO A 25 -8.03 1.82 -23.14
CA PRO A 25 -6.76 2.51 -23.36
C PRO A 25 -6.91 4.00 -23.71
N ILE A 26 -7.47 4.82 -22.79
CA ILE A 26 -7.28 6.28 -22.80
C ILE A 26 -6.84 6.78 -21.41
N PHE A 27 -5.90 6.07 -20.80
CA PHE A 27 -5.09 6.58 -19.68
C PHE A 27 -3.62 6.23 -19.90
N GLU A 28 -3.10 6.56 -21.09
CA GLU A 28 -1.65 6.77 -21.26
C GLU A 28 -1.29 8.16 -20.74
N THR A 29 -1.26 8.34 -19.42
CA THR A 29 -0.41 9.31 -18.71
C THR A 29 -0.58 9.11 -17.21
N TYR A 30 0.54 8.91 -16.50
CA TYR A 30 0.72 8.60 -15.06
C TYR A 30 0.89 7.12 -14.69
N SER A 31 2.14 6.69 -14.58
CA SER A 31 2.69 5.74 -13.60
C SER A 31 1.72 4.64 -13.11
N ASP A 32 1.75 3.47 -13.75
CA ASP A 32 1.06 2.21 -13.38
C ASP A 32 1.51 1.60 -12.02
N ARG A 33 2.05 2.41 -11.11
CA ARG A 33 2.40 2.00 -9.75
C ARG A 33 1.51 2.77 -8.78
N PRO A 34 0.79 2.10 -7.86
CA PRO A 34 -0.05 2.77 -6.90
C PRO A 34 0.78 3.82 -6.15
N ASP A 35 0.20 5.00 -5.98
CA ASP A 35 0.75 6.06 -5.15
C ASP A 35 1.21 5.46 -3.81
N PRO A 36 2.45 5.73 -3.32
CA PRO A 36 2.97 5.07 -2.14
C PRO A 36 2.05 5.17 -0.93
N GLN A 37 1.40 6.33 -0.72
CA GLN A 37 0.44 6.50 0.36
C GLN A 37 -0.80 5.62 0.17
N GLN A 38 -1.34 5.55 -1.05
CA GLN A 38 -2.47 4.67 -1.37
C GLN A 38 -2.14 3.19 -1.17
N ALA A 39 -0.95 2.74 -1.57
CA ALA A 39 -0.50 1.35 -1.38
C ALA A 39 -0.42 0.98 0.10
N ILE A 40 0.14 1.87 0.92
CA ILE A 40 0.24 1.68 2.37
C ILE A 40 -1.15 1.72 3.02
N TRP A 41 -2.03 2.64 2.61
CA TRP A 41 -3.42 2.71 3.09
C TRP A 41 -4.18 1.39 2.86
N LEU A 42 -4.14 0.85 1.64
CA LEU A 42 -4.77 -0.44 1.31
C LEU A 42 -4.24 -1.56 2.21
N SER A 43 -2.93 -1.63 2.35
CA SER A 43 -2.24 -2.64 3.16
C SER A 43 -2.58 -2.56 4.65
N VAL A 44 -2.61 -1.35 5.21
CA VAL A 44 -2.99 -1.14 6.62
C VAL A 44 -4.45 -1.51 6.86
N ARG A 45 -5.32 -1.20 5.90
CA ARG A 45 -6.73 -1.60 5.96
C ARG A 45 -6.91 -3.11 5.90
N GLU A 46 -6.16 -3.81 5.05
CA GLU A 46 -6.20 -5.27 4.96
C GLU A 46 -5.67 -5.95 6.23
N GLN A 47 -4.64 -5.37 6.85
CA GLN A 47 -4.06 -5.90 8.09
C GLN A 47 -4.86 -5.52 9.36
N ALA A 48 -5.80 -4.56 9.27
CA ALA A 48 -6.57 -4.11 10.42
C ALA A 48 -7.37 -5.27 11.04
N GLY A 49 -7.16 -5.49 12.34
CA GLY A 49 -7.78 -6.58 13.10
C GLY A 49 -7.07 -7.92 12.98
N LEU A 50 -6.00 -8.02 12.18
CA LEU A 50 -5.27 -9.26 11.95
C LEU A 50 -3.94 -9.30 12.71
N ARG A 51 -3.57 -10.51 13.13
CA ARG A 51 -2.28 -10.80 13.75
C ARG A 51 -1.24 -11.24 12.70
N GLY A 52 0.01 -10.89 12.92
CA GLY A 52 1.15 -11.29 12.10
C GLY A 52 1.57 -10.20 11.12
N ALA A 53 2.44 -10.56 10.18
CA ALA A 53 2.97 -9.68 9.16
C ALA A 53 2.43 -10.06 7.78
N MET A 54 2.16 -9.04 6.96
CA MET A 54 1.90 -9.25 5.54
C MET A 54 3.17 -9.59 4.77
N THR A 55 2.98 -10.02 3.52
CA THR A 55 4.12 -10.13 2.58
C THR A 55 4.69 -8.75 2.26
N PRO A 56 6.03 -8.58 2.20
CA PRO A 56 6.64 -7.33 1.78
C PRO A 56 6.16 -6.85 0.42
N GLN A 57 5.75 -5.58 0.36
CA GLN A 57 5.29 -4.92 -0.85
C GLN A 57 6.31 -3.88 -1.29
N LYS A 58 6.42 -3.70 -2.61
CA LYS A 58 7.34 -2.75 -3.22
C LYS A 58 6.60 -1.44 -3.54
N ILE A 59 7.19 -0.32 -3.14
CA ILE A 59 6.72 1.02 -3.49
C ILE A 59 7.80 1.78 -4.23
N ASN A 60 7.39 2.70 -5.09
CA ASN A 60 8.29 3.58 -5.81
C ASN A 60 7.94 5.02 -5.48
N VAL A 61 8.82 5.69 -4.76
CA VAL A 61 8.64 7.09 -4.38
C VAL A 61 9.17 7.96 -5.53
N PRO A 62 8.32 8.81 -6.14
CA PRO A 62 8.66 9.51 -7.38
C PRO A 62 9.51 10.76 -7.16
N THR A 63 9.43 11.38 -5.98
CA THR A 63 10.09 12.66 -5.68
C THR A 63 10.74 12.63 -4.31
N ASP A 64 11.75 13.47 -4.13
CA ASP A 64 12.28 13.74 -2.80
C ASP A 64 11.21 14.43 -1.94
N ASP A 65 11.30 14.24 -0.64
CA ASP A 65 10.42 14.82 0.37
C ASP A 65 8.94 14.47 0.14
N TYR A 66 8.68 13.24 -0.31
CA TYR A 66 7.32 12.72 -0.43
C TYR A 66 6.80 12.33 0.96
N PHE A 67 5.74 12.98 1.42
CA PHE A 67 5.19 12.75 2.76
C PHE A 67 4.07 11.72 2.75
N VAL A 68 4.20 10.72 3.61
CA VAL A 68 3.12 9.81 3.96
C VAL A 68 2.67 10.11 5.37
N ARG A 69 1.37 10.34 5.56
CA ARG A 69 0.81 10.71 6.85
C ARG A 69 -0.10 9.62 7.42
N LYS A 70 -0.08 9.46 8.74
CA LYS A 70 -0.91 8.47 9.45
C LYS A 70 -2.40 8.73 9.25
N ASP A 71 -2.84 9.98 9.29
CA ASP A 71 -4.24 10.36 9.06
C ASP A 71 -4.74 9.91 7.67
N SER A 72 -3.91 10.06 6.64
CA SER A 72 -4.22 9.57 5.29
C SER A 72 -4.30 8.04 5.21
N ILE A 73 -3.39 7.34 5.90
CA ILE A 73 -3.33 5.86 5.91
C ILE A 73 -4.40 5.22 6.78
N LEU A 74 -4.83 5.91 7.84
CA LEU A 74 -5.84 5.42 8.78
C LEU A 74 -7.23 5.92 8.42
N ARG A 75 -7.37 6.66 7.33
CA ARG A 75 -8.67 7.08 6.81
C ARG A 75 -9.55 5.84 6.59
N ASP A 76 -10.75 5.90 7.14
CA ASP A 76 -11.76 4.82 7.08
C ASP A 76 -11.31 3.50 7.76
N SER A 77 -10.30 3.55 8.64
CA SER A 77 -9.83 2.43 9.48
C SER A 77 -10.37 2.51 10.91
N THR A 78 -10.48 1.36 11.58
CA THR A 78 -10.77 1.29 13.02
C THR A 78 -9.52 1.46 13.89
N VAL A 79 -8.34 1.50 13.28
CA VAL A 79 -7.05 1.63 13.96
C VAL A 79 -6.81 3.09 14.35
N LEU A 80 -6.51 3.34 15.62
CA LEU A 80 -6.22 4.69 16.10
C LEU A 80 -4.78 5.12 15.72
N PRO A 81 -4.51 6.43 15.51
CA PRO A 81 -3.16 6.93 15.22
C PRO A 81 -2.10 6.56 16.27
N THR A 82 -2.51 6.44 17.53
CA THR A 82 -1.66 6.04 18.67
C THR A 82 -1.38 4.54 18.71
N GLU A 83 -2.20 3.72 18.04
CA GLU A 83 -2.05 2.27 17.96
C GLU A 83 -1.17 1.86 16.78
N MET A 84 -0.71 2.81 15.98
CA MET A 84 0.07 2.57 14.77
C MET A 84 1.37 3.35 14.80
N GLN A 85 2.46 2.76 14.31
CA GLN A 85 3.73 3.46 14.15
C GLN A 85 4.43 3.12 12.84
N PHE A 86 5.25 4.06 12.36
CA PHE A 86 6.22 3.80 11.31
C PHE A 86 7.53 3.32 11.94
N ILE A 87 8.17 2.33 11.31
CA ILE A 87 9.52 1.88 11.66
C ILE A 87 10.33 1.79 10.38
N CYS A 88 11.62 2.05 10.46
CA CYS A 88 12.54 1.81 9.37
C CYS A 88 13.64 0.86 9.79
N ALA A 89 14.02 -0.01 8.86
CA ALA A 89 15.20 -0.80 8.99
C ALA A 89 16.43 0.10 8.89
N GLN A 90 17.54 -0.35 9.51
CA GLN A 90 18.79 0.41 9.57
C GLN A 90 19.29 0.83 8.18
N ASP A 91 19.14 -0.03 7.16
CA ASP A 91 19.54 0.26 5.78
C ASP A 91 18.74 1.43 5.17
N ALA A 92 17.46 1.56 5.52
CA ALA A 92 16.61 2.67 5.10
C ALA A 92 16.93 3.96 5.88
N GLU A 93 17.26 3.87 7.17
CA GLU A 93 17.70 5.02 7.97
C GLU A 93 19.01 5.60 7.44
N GLU A 94 20.03 4.75 7.20
CA GLU A 94 21.33 5.16 6.65
C GLU A 94 21.21 5.74 5.23
N ALA A 95 20.20 5.33 4.47
CA ALA A 95 19.88 5.88 3.15
C ALA A 95 19.00 7.14 3.21
N GLY A 96 18.61 7.60 4.39
CA GLY A 96 17.89 8.86 4.59
C GLY A 96 16.38 8.81 4.34
N LEU A 97 15.73 7.63 4.38
CA LEU A 97 14.26 7.57 4.35
C LEU A 97 13.60 8.04 5.65
N CYS A 98 14.29 7.82 6.77
CA CYS A 98 13.67 7.81 8.09
C CYS A 98 14.60 8.35 9.17
N GLY A 99 15.45 9.30 8.80
CA GLY A 99 16.20 10.04 9.80
C GLY A 99 15.26 10.75 10.81
N PRO A 100 15.76 11.10 12.00
CA PRO A 100 14.99 11.80 13.02
C PRO A 100 14.39 13.15 12.54
N GLU A 101 14.93 13.71 11.46
CA GLU A 101 14.39 14.93 10.81
C GLU A 101 13.24 14.66 9.84
N THR A 102 13.06 13.40 9.42
CA THR A 102 12.09 12.98 8.37
C THR A 102 10.92 12.16 8.92
N MET A 103 11.00 11.68 10.16
CA MET A 103 9.94 10.92 10.81
C MET A 103 9.39 11.70 12.01
N THR A 104 8.14 12.15 11.90
CA THR A 104 7.39 12.71 13.03
C THR A 104 6.46 11.65 13.62
N GLU A 105 5.81 11.95 14.74
CA GLU A 105 4.79 11.07 15.31
C GLU A 105 3.67 10.72 14.30
N ASN A 106 3.38 11.60 13.33
CA ASN A 106 2.24 11.50 12.43
C ASN A 106 2.61 11.34 10.94
N SER A 107 3.89 11.43 10.58
CA SER A 107 4.30 11.39 9.17
C SER A 107 5.70 10.83 8.99
N ILE A 108 5.96 10.32 7.79
CA ILE A 108 7.29 9.94 7.33
C ILE A 108 7.53 10.58 5.96
N ALA A 109 8.73 11.14 5.77
CA ALA A 109 9.15 11.80 4.53
C ALA A 109 10.14 10.92 3.78
N PHE A 110 9.83 10.56 2.54
CA PHE A 110 10.65 9.68 1.71
C PHE A 110 11.51 10.47 0.71
N LYS A 111 12.69 9.95 0.42
CA LYS A 111 13.48 10.35 -0.77
C LYS A 111 13.04 9.59 -2.02
N ALA A 112 13.31 10.13 -3.20
CA ALA A 112 13.01 9.53 -4.49
C ALA A 112 13.81 8.23 -4.69
N ARG A 113 13.17 7.09 -4.45
CA ARG A 113 13.74 5.76 -4.67
C ARG A 113 12.64 4.69 -4.55
N GLN A 114 12.99 3.47 -4.91
CA GLN A 114 12.21 2.28 -4.61
C GLN A 114 12.50 1.75 -3.20
N TYR A 115 11.44 1.38 -2.49
CA TYR A 115 11.50 0.79 -1.15
C TYR A 115 10.64 -0.47 -1.07
N TYR A 116 10.81 -1.20 0.03
CA TYR A 116 9.89 -2.23 0.46
C TYR A 116 9.24 -1.80 1.77
N PHE A 117 7.98 -2.15 1.93
CA PHE A 117 7.28 -1.98 3.19
C PHE A 117 6.52 -3.24 3.58
N VAL A 118 6.32 -3.42 4.89
CA VAL A 118 5.56 -4.51 5.49
C VAL A 118 4.62 -3.90 6.52
N VAL A 119 3.38 -4.37 6.56
CA VAL A 119 2.47 -4.06 7.66
C VAL A 119 2.37 -5.28 8.56
N CYS A 120 2.57 -5.09 9.86
CA CYS A 120 2.33 -6.13 10.85
C CYS A 120 1.40 -5.64 11.94
N GLY A 121 0.65 -6.58 12.51
CA GLY A 121 -0.36 -6.32 13.52
C GLY A 121 -0.29 -7.35 14.66
N ASN A 122 -0.59 -6.87 15.87
CA ASN A 122 -0.95 -7.68 17.01
C ASN A 122 -2.09 -6.96 17.76
N PRO A 123 -3.37 -7.24 17.44
CA PRO A 123 -4.52 -6.52 17.99
C PRO A 123 -4.65 -6.62 19.52
N GLU A 124 -4.03 -7.64 20.12
CA GLU A 124 -4.04 -7.90 21.57
C GLU A 124 -2.94 -7.11 22.31
N ALA A 125 -2.02 -6.47 21.59
CA ALA A 125 -0.95 -5.69 22.20
C ALA A 125 -1.51 -4.46 22.94
N THR A 126 -0.88 -4.14 24.08
CA THR A 126 -1.12 -2.88 24.80
C THR A 126 -0.25 -1.77 24.18
N GLY A 127 -0.87 -0.68 23.73
CA GLY A 127 -0.17 0.44 23.09
C GLY A 127 -0.17 0.32 21.56
N VAL A 128 1.00 0.20 20.95
CA VAL A 128 1.13 0.05 19.49
C VAL A 128 0.71 -1.36 19.09
N LYS A 129 -0.34 -1.44 18.27
CA LYS A 129 -0.92 -2.67 17.74
C LYS A 129 -0.51 -2.94 16.30
N TYR A 130 -0.15 -1.89 15.55
CA TYR A 130 0.22 -2.00 14.14
C TYR A 130 1.52 -1.27 13.86
N GLN A 131 2.34 -1.85 12.99
CA GLN A 131 3.57 -1.25 12.49
C GLN A 131 3.53 -1.26 10.97
N VAL A 132 4.00 -0.18 10.37
CA VAL A 132 4.40 -0.17 8.96
C VAL A 132 5.91 -0.01 8.94
N ALA A 133 6.59 -1.11 8.62
CA ALA A 133 8.04 -1.19 8.56
C ALA A 133 8.53 -0.94 7.13
N PHE A 134 9.60 -0.17 6.97
CA PHE A 134 10.22 0.14 5.68
C PHE A 134 11.67 -0.35 5.61
N GLY A 135 12.11 -0.79 4.42
CA GLY A 135 13.48 -1.22 4.18
C GLY A 135 13.89 -1.04 2.70
N LEU A 136 15.20 -1.10 2.40
CA LEU A 136 15.66 -1.09 1.00
C LEU A 136 15.48 -2.45 0.31
N THR A 137 15.29 -3.51 1.10
CA THR A 137 15.01 -4.87 0.63
C THR A 137 13.78 -5.45 1.31
N ALA A 138 13.18 -6.46 0.69
CA ALA A 138 12.04 -7.18 1.29
C ALA A 138 12.42 -7.82 2.65
N ALA A 139 13.64 -8.37 2.76
CA ALA A 139 14.12 -9.02 3.97
C ALA A 139 14.35 -8.03 5.13
N THR A 140 14.89 -6.84 4.84
CA THR A 140 15.13 -5.82 5.87
C THR A 140 13.82 -5.19 6.34
N ALA A 141 12.86 -4.94 5.44
CA ALA A 141 11.52 -4.49 5.81
C ALA A 141 10.77 -5.51 6.68
N ASP A 142 10.83 -6.81 6.35
CA ASP A 142 10.22 -7.88 7.15
C ASP A 142 10.86 -8.00 8.54
N ALA A 143 12.19 -7.98 8.61
CA ALA A 143 12.92 -8.07 9.87
C ALA A 143 12.61 -6.90 10.82
N ALA A 144 12.34 -5.70 10.27
CA ALA A 144 11.96 -4.53 11.05
C ALA A 144 10.52 -4.60 11.60
N CYS A 145 9.64 -5.43 11.02
CA CYS A 145 8.27 -5.61 11.50
C CYS A 145 8.22 -6.65 12.64
N THR A 146 8.34 -6.17 13.87
CA THR A 146 8.58 -7.02 15.07
C THR A 146 7.31 -7.35 15.87
N LEU A 147 6.19 -6.69 15.61
CA LEU A 147 4.90 -7.02 16.22
C LEU A 147 4.37 -8.36 15.67
N ARG A 148 4.54 -9.44 16.45
CA ARG A 148 4.01 -10.78 16.16
C ARG A 148 3.13 -11.28 17.31
#